data_AF-A0A535WY57-F1
#
_entry.id   AF-A0A535WY57-F1
#
_cell.length_a   1.000
_cell.length_b   1.000
_cell.length_c   1.000
_cell.angle_alpha   90.00
_cell.angle_beta   90.00
_cell.angle_gamma   90.00
#
_symmetry.space_group_name_H-M   'P 1'
#
loop_
_entity.id
_entity.type
_entity.pdbx_description
1 polymer ?
#
loop_
_entity_poly.entity_id
_entity_poly.type
_entity_poly.pdbx_seq_one_letter_code
_entity_poly.pdbx_strand_id
1 'polypeptide(L)'
;MADLEVLGVDNIMLAVGDLEQARSFYESTLGLPVKFAVPQAGVVGYRLGGEEPALRAKGARILGEPMEILTGWAVELADPWGNVLGLTDYRKDPARGRSSSG
;
A
#
# COMPACT_ATOMS: atom_id res chain seq x y z
N MET A 1 -16.16 -27.63 -14.60
CA MET A 1 -15.32 -26.43 -14.53
C MET A 1 -14.73 -26.43 -13.13
N ALA A 2 -13.40 -26.40 -12.99
CA ALA A 2 -12.80 -26.33 -11.66
C ALA A 2 -13.17 -24.98 -11.05
N ASP A 3 -13.69 -24.98 -9.82
CA ASP A 3 -13.91 -23.75 -9.08
C ASP A 3 -12.56 -23.08 -8.86
N LEU A 4 -12.44 -21.84 -9.35
CA LEU A 4 -11.26 -21.04 -9.14
C LEU A 4 -11.27 -20.54 -7.69
N GLU A 5 -10.49 -21.16 -6.82
CA GLU A 5 -10.28 -20.66 -5.47
C GLU A 5 -9.39 -19.42 -5.52
N VAL A 6 -9.96 -18.25 -5.20
CA VAL A 6 -9.19 -17.02 -5.04
C VAL A 6 -8.51 -17.09 -3.67
N LEU A 7 -7.23 -17.45 -3.67
CA LEU A 7 -6.43 -17.49 -2.46
C LEU A 7 -6.37 -16.09 -1.84
N GLY A 8 -6.10 -15.05 -2.65
CA GLY A 8 -6.34 -13.64 -2.34
C GLY A 8 -5.46 -12.66 -3.13
N VAL A 9 -5.31 -11.42 -2.65
CA VAL A 9 -4.68 -10.31 -3.40
C VAL A 9 -3.19 -10.18 -3.05
N ASP A 10 -2.32 -10.39 -4.03
CA ASP A 10 -0.86 -10.23 -3.88
C ASP A 10 -0.37 -8.83 -4.31
N ASN A 11 -0.95 -8.25 -5.37
CA ASN A 11 -0.59 -6.92 -5.85
C ASN A 11 -1.82 -6.14 -6.28
N ILE A 12 -1.79 -4.82 -6.06
CA ILE A 12 -2.74 -3.85 -6.58
C ILE A 12 -1.98 -2.96 -7.56
N MET A 13 -2.49 -2.82 -8.78
CA MET A 13 -1.89 -1.97 -9.80
C MET A 13 -2.68 -0.67 -9.88
N LEU A 14 -2.00 0.46 -9.67
CA LEU A 14 -2.59 1.80 -9.80
C LEU A 14 -2.07 2.45 -11.07
N ALA A 15 -2.99 2.98 -11.87
CA ALA A 15 -2.62 3.78 -13.02
C ALA A 15 -2.14 5.15 -12.55
N VAL A 16 -0.99 5.59 -13.08
CA VAL A 16 -0.40 6.90 -12.81
C VAL A 16 -0.09 7.58 -14.14
N GLY A 17 -0.27 8.90 -14.19
CA GLY A 17 0.00 9.71 -15.38
C GLY A 17 1.48 10.02 -15.59
N ASP A 18 2.31 9.92 -14.55
CA ASP A 18 3.76 10.14 -14.60
C ASP A 18 4.47 9.18 -13.64
N LEU A 19 5.31 8.30 -14.17
CA LEU A 19 5.99 7.28 -13.37
C LEU A 19 7.08 7.87 -12.47
N GLU A 20 7.80 8.90 -12.92
CA GLU A 20 8.86 9.51 -12.12
C GLU A 20 8.26 10.24 -10.91
N GLN A 21 7.16 10.98 -11.14
CA GLN A 21 6.39 11.59 -10.06
C GLN A 21 5.84 10.51 -9.12
N ALA A 22 5.37 9.38 -9.64
CA ALA A 22 4.82 8.30 -8.81
C ALA A 22 5.91 7.71 -7.92
N ARG A 23 7.10 7.48 -8.47
CA ARG A 23 8.25 7.02 -7.70
C ARG A 23 8.63 8.00 -6.60
N SER A 24 8.68 9.31 -6.91
CA SER A 24 8.91 10.33 -5.89
C SER A 24 7.88 10.25 -4.76
N PHE A 25 6.60 10.10 -5.11
CA PHE A 25 5.52 10.02 -4.13
C PHE A 25 5.59 8.73 -3.28
N TYR A 26 5.56 7.55 -3.91
CA TYR A 26 5.50 6.28 -3.19
C TYR A 26 6.83 5.94 -2.49
N GLU A 27 7.98 6.22 -3.09
CA GLU A 27 9.29 5.90 -2.50
C GLU A 27 9.72 6.95 -1.48
N SER A 28 9.61 8.24 -1.80
CA SER A 28 10.17 9.31 -0.95
C SER A 28 9.15 9.90 0.00
N THR A 29 7.93 10.18 -0.48
CA THR A 29 6.86 10.76 0.36
C THR A 29 6.19 9.72 1.25
N LEU A 30 5.96 8.50 0.79
CA LEU A 30 5.39 7.43 1.62
C LEU A 30 6.46 6.52 2.24
N GLY A 31 7.68 6.51 1.70
CA GLY A 31 8.76 5.67 2.23
C GLY A 31 8.61 4.20 1.87
N LEU A 32 7.85 3.85 0.83
CA LEU A 32 7.59 2.47 0.49
C LEU A 32 8.82 1.83 -0.20
N PRO A 33 9.34 0.71 0.32
CA PRO A 33 10.48 0.04 -0.28
C PRO A 33 10.10 -0.62 -1.61
N VAL A 34 10.95 -0.45 -2.63
CA VAL A 34 10.77 -1.08 -3.94
C VAL A 34 10.87 -2.60 -3.82
N LYS A 35 9.83 -3.31 -4.28
CA LYS A 35 9.80 -4.78 -4.43
C LYS A 35 10.43 -5.18 -5.76
N PHE A 36 10.06 -4.49 -6.84
CA PHE A 36 10.61 -4.68 -8.19
C PHE A 36 10.36 -3.42 -9.03
N ALA A 37 11.14 -3.23 -10.09
CA ALA A 37 10.91 -2.17 -11.08
C ALA A 37 11.11 -2.72 -12.48
N VAL A 38 10.18 -2.42 -13.38
CA VAL A 38 10.25 -2.74 -14.81
C VAL A 38 10.04 -1.44 -15.59
N PRO A 39 11.07 -0.56 -15.68
CA PRO A 39 10.91 0.78 -16.27
C PRO A 39 10.45 0.75 -17.72
N GLN A 40 10.86 -0.26 -18.49
CA GLN A 40 10.48 -0.42 -19.90
C GLN A 40 8.98 -0.67 -20.06
N ALA A 41 8.33 -1.26 -19.05
CA ALA A 41 6.89 -1.48 -19.01
C ALA A 41 6.15 -0.34 -18.30
N GLY A 42 6.86 0.66 -17.78
CA GLY A 42 6.27 1.74 -17.00
C GLY A 42 5.77 1.30 -15.61
N VAL A 43 6.34 0.24 -15.03
CA VAL A 43 5.83 -0.37 -13.78
C VAL A 43 6.88 -0.34 -12.68
N VAL A 44 6.45 0.03 -11.46
CA VAL A 44 7.21 -0.18 -10.23
C VAL A 44 6.28 -0.77 -9.17
N GLY A 45 6.73 -1.84 -8.51
CA GLY A 45 6.03 -2.48 -7.42
C GLY A 45 6.70 -2.19 -6.08
N TYR A 46 5.91 -1.91 -5.05
CA TYR A 46 6.38 -1.58 -3.70
C TYR A 46 5.96 -2.64 -2.69
N ARG A 47 6.71 -2.80 -1.59
CA ARG A 47 6.27 -3.59 -0.44
C ARG A 47 5.53 -2.68 0.53
N LEU A 48 4.38 -3.15 1.01
CA LEU A 48 3.67 -2.53 2.12
C LEU A 48 4.19 -3.15 3.42
N GLY A 49 5.36 -2.69 3.87
CA GLY A 49 5.98 -3.07 5.14
C GLY A 49 6.49 -4.51 5.26
N GLY A 50 6.98 -4.84 6.47
CA GLY A 50 7.31 -6.18 6.97
C GLY A 50 6.99 -6.31 8.46
N GLU A 51 5.97 -5.57 8.92
CA GLU A 51 5.70 -5.05 10.28
C GLU A 51 6.30 -3.65 10.54
N GLU A 52 5.44 -2.77 11.08
CA GLU A 52 5.61 -1.34 11.42
C GLU A 52 5.54 -0.30 10.28
N PRO A 53 4.37 0.36 10.08
CA PRO A 53 4.28 1.55 9.24
C PRO A 53 4.74 2.76 10.06
N ALA A 54 6.03 3.08 10.02
CA ALA A 54 6.44 4.47 10.13
C ALA A 54 6.11 5.16 8.80
N LEU A 55 4.81 5.34 8.50
CA LEU A 55 4.37 6.08 7.32
C LEU A 55 4.76 7.55 7.54
N ARG A 56 5.91 7.93 6.99
CA ARG A 56 6.37 9.31 7.04
C ARG A 56 5.63 10.09 5.97
N ALA A 57 4.34 10.36 6.14
CA ALA A 57 3.51 11.11 5.18
C ALA A 57 3.99 12.57 5.00
N LYS A 58 5.16 12.77 4.38
CA LYS A 58 5.69 14.07 4.03
C LYS A 58 5.16 14.47 2.66
N GLY A 59 3.99 15.08 2.65
CA GLY A 59 3.37 15.64 1.44
C GLY A 59 2.24 14.82 0.82
N ALA A 60 1.84 13.70 1.44
CA ALA A 60 0.61 13.00 1.05
C ALA A 60 -0.61 13.69 1.64
N ARG A 61 -1.70 13.83 0.86
CA ARG A 61 -2.96 14.36 1.37
C ARG A 61 -3.67 13.26 2.16
N ILE A 62 -3.64 13.39 3.48
CA ILE A 62 -4.43 12.57 4.38
C ILE A 62 -5.91 12.98 4.24
N LEU A 63 -6.79 12.03 3.97
CA LEU A 63 -8.21 12.28 3.71
C LEU A 63 -9.06 12.28 5.00
N GLY A 64 -8.55 11.66 6.07
CA GLY A 64 -9.13 11.69 7.41
C GLY A 64 -8.05 11.43 8.46
N GLU A 65 -8.25 11.89 9.69
CA GLU A 65 -7.29 11.62 10.77
C GLU A 65 -7.08 10.10 10.93
N PRO A 66 -5.83 9.64 11.18
CA PRO A 66 -5.60 8.25 11.51
C PRO A 66 -6.55 7.82 12.62
N MET A 67 -7.30 6.75 12.40
CA MET A 67 -8.32 6.29 13.33
C MET A 67 -8.05 4.87 13.79
N GLU A 68 -8.30 4.61 15.07
CA GLU A 68 -8.29 3.25 15.58
C GLU A 68 -9.53 2.50 15.09
N ILE A 69 -9.30 1.35 14.47
CA ILE A 69 -10.31 0.38 14.06
C ILE A 69 -10.14 -0.92 14.86
N LEU A 70 -11.06 -1.86 14.67
CA LEU A 70 -11.06 -3.13 15.40
C LEU A 70 -9.75 -3.92 15.28
N THR A 71 -9.07 -3.84 14.13
CA THR A 71 -7.84 -4.59 13.86
C THR A 71 -6.57 -3.84 14.27
N GLY A 72 -6.65 -2.54 14.53
CA GLY A 72 -5.46 -1.70 14.62
C GLY A 72 -5.71 -0.24 14.27
N TRP A 73 -4.79 0.36 13.52
CA TRP A 73 -4.93 1.72 12.98
C TRP A 73 -5.24 1.70 11.49
N ALA A 74 -6.10 2.62 11.05
CA ALA A 74 -6.41 2.87 9.65
C ALA A 74 -6.03 4.32 9.28
N VAL A 75 -5.45 4.51 8.10
CA VAL A 75 -5.25 5.82 7.49
C VAL A 75 -5.60 5.78 6.01
N GLU A 76 -6.28 6.81 5.54
CA GLU A 76 -6.61 6.99 4.13
C GLU A 76 -5.83 8.18 3.56
N LEU A 77 -5.21 7.95 2.40
CA LEU A 77 -4.42 8.97 1.71
C LEU A 77 -4.76 9.00 0.22
N ALA A 78 -4.76 10.20 -0.35
CA ALA A 78 -4.86 10.40 -1.79
C ALA A 78 -3.47 10.59 -2.40
N ASP A 79 -3.25 9.96 -3.56
CA ASP A 79 -2.12 10.24 -4.43
C ASP A 79 -2.42 11.43 -5.38
N PRO A 80 -1.42 11.92 -6.15
CA PRO A 80 -1.62 13.02 -7.10
C PRO A 80 -2.64 12.75 -8.23
N TRP A 81 -2.97 11.48 -8.50
CA TRP A 81 -3.91 11.07 -9.55
C TRP A 81 -5.32 10.86 -9.01
N GLY A 82 -5.55 11.08 -7.71
CA GLY A 82 -6.84 10.93 -7.06
C GLY A 82 -7.15 9.50 -6.63
N ASN A 83 -6.19 8.57 -6.69
CA ASN A 83 -6.37 7.24 -6.10
C ASN A 83 -6.38 7.38 -4.57
N VAL A 84 -7.30 6.66 -3.92
CA VAL A 84 -7.40 6.61 -2.47
C VAL A 84 -6.86 5.28 -1.96
N LEU A 85 -5.85 5.34 -1.09
CA LEU A 85 -5.23 4.17 -0.49
C LEU A 85 -5.57 4.13 0.99
N GLY A 86 -6.19 3.03 1.43
CA GLY A 86 -6.39 2.70 2.83
C GLY A 86 -5.26 1.80 3.33
N LEU A 87 -4.48 2.27 4.30
CA LEU A 87 -3.47 1.46 4.99
C LEU A 87 -4.03 1.07 6.36
N THR A 88 -4.05 -0.23 6.64
CA THR A 88 -4.54 -0.79 7.90
C THR A 88 -3.45 -1.61 8.57
N ASP A 89 -3.22 -1.38 9.86
CA ASP A 89 -2.43 -2.31 10.68
C ASP A 89 -3.34 -3.32 11.39
N TYR A 90 -2.79 -4.49 11.64
CA TYR A 90 -3.47 -5.63 12.28
C TYR A 90 -2.89 -5.94 13.66
N ARG A 91 -2.17 -4.99 14.29
CA ARG A 91 -1.45 -5.25 15.55
C ARG A 91 -2.37 -5.66 16.70
N LYS A 92 -3.64 -5.23 16.69
CA LYS A 92 -4.62 -5.57 17.72
C LYS A 92 -5.29 -6.93 17.49
N ASP A 93 -5.28 -7.43 16.26
CA ASP A 93 -5.80 -8.76 15.90
C ASP A 93 -5.00 -9.38 14.75
N PRO A 94 -3.77 -9.86 15.02
CA PRO A 94 -2.89 -10.41 13.99
C PRO A 94 -3.47 -11.62 13.25
N ALA A 95 -4.41 -12.34 13.88
CA ALA A 95 -5.08 -13.50 13.29
C ALA A 95 -5.99 -13.14 12.09
N ARG A 96 -6.39 -11.87 11.98
CA ARG A 96 -7.12 -11.34 10.82
C ARG A 96 -6.20 -10.85 9.71
N GLY A 97 -4.92 -10.61 10.02
CA GLY A 97 -3.90 -10.36 9.02
C GLY A 97 -3.65 -11.62 8.21
N ARG A 98 -3.25 -11.47 6.94
CA ARG A 98 -2.69 -12.59 6.19
C ARG A 98 -1.41 -13.05 6.86
N SER A 99 -1.42 -14.24 7.45
CA SER A 99 -0.19 -14.89 7.90
C SER A 99 0.70 -15.11 6.68
N SER A 100 1.93 -14.59 6.71
CA SER A 100 2.97 -15.04 5.80
C SER A 100 3.30 -16.48 6.16
N SER A 101 2.56 -17.45 5.63
CA SER A 101 3.03 -18.83 5.57
C SER A 101 4.24 -18.82 4.64
N GLY A 102 5.43 -18.74 5.25
CA GLY A 102 6.72 -18.90 4.57
C GLY A 102 6.91 -20.32 4.06
#